data_AF-A0A7W5TTP0-F1
#
_entry.id   AF-A0A7W5TTP0-F1
#
_cell.length_a   1.000
_cell.length_b   1.000
_cell.length_c   1.000
_cell.angle_alpha   90.00
_cell.angle_beta   90.00
_cell.angle_gamma   90.00
#
_symmetry.space_group_name_H-M   'P 1'
#
loop_
_entity.id
_entity.type
_entity.pdbx_description
1 polymer ?
#
loop_
_entity_poly.entity_id
_entity_poly.type
_entity_poly.pdbx_seq_one_letter_code
_entity_poly.pdbx_strand_id
1 'polypeptide(L)'
;MSDQMLISRFYPELLEGFPQPADGVVQLHAELLHRICLADGLLEVLDWSQQGVGTDPLACMWLAGLRWHRLVTGHVPDEAPEPPPRDTDAALSRLLASGALRITEHTGETSLSSLSAGQLHYPAAPAQPDTGDTDVLLRLAPLGLVPYIEEQMRMEWVEQNVSMTHGGAHLLQRSRALVADVHQRASSPQQHPPHQPGPQPRSQADAPTAQPGSHPLFGVVGELAQRWEAVTAPQ
;
A
#
# COMPACT_ATOMS: atom_id res chain seq x y z
N MET A 1 -11.87 14.91 -12.25
CA MET A 1 -12.59 13.64 -12.52
C MET A 1 -11.70 12.43 -12.29
N SER A 2 -10.44 12.43 -12.77
CA SER A 2 -9.45 11.38 -12.53
C SER A 2 -9.18 11.10 -11.04
N ASP A 3 -8.87 12.13 -10.24
CA ASP A 3 -8.50 11.91 -8.82
C ASP A 3 -9.64 11.37 -7.95
N GLN A 4 -10.87 11.84 -8.16
CA GLN A 4 -12.03 11.28 -7.45
C GLN A 4 -12.18 9.78 -7.71
N MET A 5 -11.86 9.33 -8.93
CA MET A 5 -11.85 7.92 -9.26
C MET A 5 -10.75 7.17 -8.52
N LEU A 6 -9.52 7.70 -8.50
CA LEU A 6 -8.41 7.12 -7.73
C LEU A 6 -8.79 6.92 -6.26
N ILE A 7 -9.37 7.95 -5.64
CA ILE A 7 -9.82 7.93 -4.24
C ILE A 7 -10.85 6.82 -4.03
N SER A 8 -11.89 6.78 -4.86
CA SER A 8 -12.95 5.75 -4.76
C SER A 8 -12.45 4.32 -5.04
N ARG A 9 -11.36 4.18 -5.81
CA ARG A 9 -10.75 2.90 -6.19
C ARG A 9 -9.67 2.45 -5.21
N PHE A 10 -9.32 3.27 -4.22
CA PHE A 10 -8.25 2.96 -3.29
C PHE A 10 -8.48 1.61 -2.58
N TYR A 11 -9.66 1.40 -1.98
CA TYR A 11 -9.98 0.15 -1.27
C TYR A 11 -9.86 -1.12 -2.15
N PRO A 12 -10.55 -1.24 -3.29
CA PRO A 12 -10.46 -2.44 -4.11
C PRO A 12 -9.08 -2.66 -4.74
N GLU A 13 -8.36 -1.60 -5.11
CA GLU A 13 -7.00 -1.72 -5.67
C GLU A 13 -5.97 -2.10 -4.60
N LEU A 14 -6.11 -1.58 -3.38
CA LEU A 14 -5.23 -1.95 -2.27
C LEU A 14 -5.35 -3.45 -1.92
N LEU A 15 -6.56 -4.01 -2.04
CA LEU A 15 -6.84 -5.43 -1.80
C LEU A 15 -6.56 -6.35 -3.00
N GLU A 16 -6.14 -5.82 -4.16
CA GLU A 16 -5.90 -6.65 -5.33
C GLU A 16 -4.84 -7.74 -5.05
N GLY A 17 -5.19 -9.00 -5.28
CA GLY A 17 -4.31 -10.14 -5.01
C GLY A 17 -4.29 -10.61 -3.55
N PHE A 18 -5.09 -10.03 -2.66
CA PHE A 18 -5.25 -10.55 -1.30
C PHE A 18 -6.00 -11.89 -1.34
N PRO A 19 -5.54 -12.91 -0.57
CA PRO A 19 -6.23 -14.19 -0.50
C PRO A 19 -7.54 -14.08 0.26
N GLN A 20 -8.47 -14.96 -0.09
CA GLN A 20 -9.72 -15.10 0.65
C GLN A 20 -9.45 -15.74 2.03
N PRO A 21 -10.19 -15.36 3.07
CA PRO A 21 -10.07 -16.00 4.38
C PRO A 21 -10.43 -17.49 4.29
N ALA A 22 -9.63 -18.33 4.93
CA ALA A 22 -9.92 -19.75 5.14
C ALA A 22 -10.04 -19.99 6.64
N ASP A 23 -11.18 -20.54 7.09
CA ASP A 23 -11.48 -20.78 8.51
C ASP A 23 -11.28 -19.55 9.42
N GLY A 24 -11.61 -18.37 8.90
CA GLY A 24 -11.45 -17.10 9.63
C GLY A 24 -10.00 -16.61 9.75
N VAL A 25 -9.07 -17.19 8.99
CA VAL A 25 -7.66 -16.79 8.92
C VAL A 25 -7.33 -16.29 7.52
N VAL A 26 -6.58 -15.18 7.44
CA VAL A 26 -5.94 -14.73 6.21
C VAL A 26 -4.43 -14.95 6.32
N GLN A 27 -3.88 -15.70 5.36
CA GLN A 27 -2.46 -15.96 5.23
C GLN A 27 -1.87 -15.03 4.14
N LEU A 28 -1.07 -14.02 4.51
CA LEU A 28 -0.51 -13.03 3.57
C LEU A 28 0.96 -13.26 3.28
N HIS A 29 1.36 -13.01 2.04
CA HIS A 29 2.75 -12.71 1.70
C HIS A 29 3.22 -11.46 2.46
N ALA A 30 4.45 -11.44 2.99
CA ALA A 30 4.94 -10.33 3.79
C ALA A 30 4.88 -8.98 3.03
N GLU A 31 5.20 -8.94 1.74
CA GLU A 31 5.09 -7.71 0.91
C GLU A 31 3.64 -7.22 0.71
N LEU A 32 2.62 -8.09 0.79
CA LEU A 32 1.22 -7.64 0.78
C LEU A 32 0.85 -6.94 2.09
N LEU A 33 1.43 -7.36 3.22
CA LEU A 33 1.34 -6.62 4.48
C LEU A 33 2.08 -5.27 4.37
N HIS A 34 3.26 -5.25 3.72
CA HIS A 34 4.03 -4.03 3.48
C HIS A 34 3.22 -3.02 2.67
N ARG A 35 2.42 -3.48 1.69
CA ARG A 35 1.50 -2.64 0.94
C ARG A 35 0.58 -1.80 1.84
N ILE A 36 0.04 -2.40 2.90
CA ILE A 36 -0.88 -1.72 3.83
C ILE A 36 -0.11 -0.65 4.61
N CYS A 37 1.08 -0.98 5.13
CA CYS A 37 1.93 -0.02 5.82
C CYS A 37 2.38 1.13 4.92
N LEU A 38 2.76 0.83 3.66
CA LEU A 38 3.13 1.83 2.67
C LEU A 38 1.96 2.77 2.39
N ALA A 39 0.76 2.23 2.21
CA ALA A 39 -0.43 3.04 2.02
C ALA A 39 -0.71 3.96 3.23
N ASP A 40 -0.53 3.47 4.46
CA ASP A 40 -0.66 4.30 5.67
C ASP A 40 0.48 5.34 5.81
N GLY A 41 1.67 5.07 5.30
CA GLY A 41 2.76 6.06 5.20
C GLY A 41 2.49 7.15 4.14
N LEU A 42 1.90 6.78 3.00
CA LEU A 42 1.47 7.76 1.99
C LEU A 42 0.27 8.58 2.47
N LEU A 43 -0.60 8.00 3.30
CA LEU A 43 -1.67 8.74 3.96
C LEU A 43 -1.12 9.88 4.83
N GLU A 44 -0.01 9.64 5.53
CA GLU A 44 0.69 10.67 6.31
C GLU A 44 1.16 11.81 5.41
N VAL A 45 1.74 11.50 4.24
CA VAL A 45 2.13 12.51 3.24
C VAL A 45 0.95 13.39 2.83
N LEU A 46 -0.20 12.76 2.55
CA LEU A 46 -1.42 13.44 2.14
C LEU A 46 -2.01 14.31 3.26
N ASP A 47 -2.00 13.83 4.51
CA ASP A 47 -2.51 14.57 5.68
C ASP A 47 -1.69 15.85 5.93
N TRP A 48 -0.35 15.74 5.96
CA TRP A 48 0.51 16.93 6.08
C TRP A 48 0.31 17.90 4.92
N SER A 49 0.19 17.38 3.69
CA SER A 49 -0.07 18.20 2.52
C SER A 49 -1.42 18.92 2.60
N GLN A 50 -2.47 18.26 3.12
CA GLN A 50 -3.79 18.86 3.33
C GLN A 50 -3.73 20.02 4.35
N GLN A 51 -2.85 19.90 5.35
CA GLN A 51 -2.59 20.94 6.34
C GLN A 51 -1.66 22.07 5.84
N GLY A 52 -1.20 22.00 4.58
CA GLY A 52 -0.27 22.97 4.00
C GLY A 52 1.16 22.86 4.51
N VAL A 53 1.51 21.73 5.13
CA VAL A 53 2.85 21.46 5.69
C VAL A 53 3.62 20.58 4.72
N GLY A 54 4.83 21.00 4.36
CA GLY A 54 5.75 20.17 3.58
C GLY A 54 6.20 18.95 4.38
N THR A 55 6.18 17.79 3.74
CA THR A 55 6.67 16.53 4.30
C THR A 55 7.61 15.85 3.31
N ASP A 56 8.51 15.01 3.82
CA ASP A 56 9.43 14.21 3.00
C ASP A 56 8.77 12.84 2.71
N PRO A 57 8.31 12.60 1.46
CA PRO A 57 7.63 11.34 1.12
C PRO A 57 8.54 10.12 1.27
N LEU A 58 9.84 10.26 0.99
CA LEU A 58 10.80 9.16 1.14
C LEU A 58 10.92 8.77 2.62
N ALA A 59 11.02 9.75 3.52
CA ALA A 59 11.04 9.49 4.96
C ALA A 59 9.74 8.80 5.43
N CYS A 60 8.56 9.26 5.00
CA CYS A 60 7.29 8.62 5.35
C CYS A 60 7.20 7.17 4.85
N MET A 61 7.63 6.91 3.60
CA MET A 61 7.67 5.56 3.05
C MET A 61 8.66 4.65 3.79
N TRP A 62 9.80 5.19 4.22
CA TRP A 62 10.79 4.45 4.99
C TRP A 62 10.30 4.09 6.39
N LEU A 63 9.72 5.06 7.11
CA LEU A 63 9.13 4.81 8.43
C LEU A 63 7.99 3.78 8.33
N ALA A 64 7.20 3.80 7.25
CA ALA A 64 6.24 2.74 6.94
C ALA A 64 6.88 1.37 6.75
N GLY A 65 8.02 1.31 6.05
CA GLY A 65 8.82 0.09 5.93
C GLY A 65 9.35 -0.43 7.26
N LEU A 66 9.78 0.46 8.17
CA LEU A 66 10.21 0.08 9.52
C LEU A 66 9.04 -0.43 10.38
N ARG A 67 7.85 0.17 10.26
CA ARG A 67 6.61 -0.35 10.88
C ARG A 67 6.27 -1.75 10.38
N TRP A 68 6.36 -1.97 9.07
CA TRP A 68 6.20 -3.28 8.46
C TRP A 68 7.23 -4.27 9.00
N HIS A 69 8.51 -3.90 9.03
CA HIS A 69 9.59 -4.75 9.56
C HIS A 69 9.24 -5.20 10.99
N ARG A 70 8.84 -4.27 11.87
CA ARG A 70 8.40 -4.58 13.23
C ARG A 70 7.22 -5.55 13.29
N LEU A 71 6.24 -5.44 12.39
CA LEU A 71 5.11 -6.37 12.34
C LEU A 71 5.55 -7.80 11.97
N VAL A 72 6.58 -7.93 11.13
CA VAL A 72 7.07 -9.23 10.66
C VAL A 72 8.07 -9.86 11.63
N THR A 73 8.98 -9.07 12.21
CA THR A 73 10.10 -9.56 13.03
C THR A 73 9.89 -9.36 14.53
N GLY A 74 8.93 -8.53 14.92
CA GLY A 74 8.68 -8.14 16.31
C GLY A 74 9.52 -6.96 16.81
N HIS A 75 10.43 -6.40 16.03
CA HIS A 75 11.26 -5.27 16.44
C HIS A 75 11.63 -4.31 15.29
N VAL A 76 11.97 -3.08 15.66
CA VAL A 76 12.63 -2.12 14.76
C VAL A 76 14.13 -2.43 14.75
N PRO A 77 14.84 -2.26 13.63
CA PRO A 77 16.30 -2.40 13.60
C PRO A 77 16.99 -1.39 14.54
N ASP A 78 18.06 -1.79 15.23
CA ASP A 78 18.71 -0.98 16.27
C ASP A 78 19.27 0.37 15.77
N GLU A 79 19.72 0.42 14.51
CA GLU A 79 20.25 1.66 13.90
C GLU A 79 19.17 2.54 13.26
N ALA A 80 17.91 2.06 13.20
CA ALA A 80 16.80 2.82 12.65
C ALA A 80 16.14 3.72 13.72
N PRO A 81 15.55 4.85 13.31
CA PRO A 81 14.69 5.62 14.20
C PRO A 81 13.41 4.83 14.54
N GLU A 82 12.88 5.05 15.74
CA GLU A 82 11.57 4.50 16.10
C GLU A 82 10.48 5.19 15.27
N PRO A 83 9.72 4.46 14.43
CA PRO A 83 8.65 5.06 13.67
C PRO A 83 7.48 5.45 14.59
N PRO A 84 6.82 6.60 14.33
CA PRO A 84 5.68 7.03 15.14
C PRO A 84 4.57 5.96 15.08
N PRO A 85 3.85 5.74 16.19
CA PRO A 85 2.79 4.74 16.25
C PRO A 85 1.63 5.12 15.32
N ARG A 86 1.01 4.10 14.73
CA ARG A 86 -0.14 4.24 13.82
C ARG A 86 -1.26 3.29 14.25
N ASP A 87 -2.50 3.72 14.11
CA ASP A 87 -3.67 2.86 14.43
C ASP A 87 -3.71 1.60 13.56
N THR A 88 -3.28 1.70 12.31
CA THR A 88 -3.15 0.58 11.37
C THR A 88 -2.19 -0.48 11.90
N ASP A 89 -1.01 -0.10 12.39
CA ASP A 89 -0.06 -1.03 13.00
C ASP A 89 -0.65 -1.73 14.23
N ALA A 90 -1.33 -0.97 15.08
CA ALA A 90 -1.92 -1.50 16.30
C ALA A 90 -3.03 -2.52 15.96
N ALA A 91 -3.84 -2.25 14.93
CA ALA A 91 -4.85 -3.17 14.44
C ALA A 91 -4.23 -4.43 13.82
N LEU A 92 -3.23 -4.29 12.95
CA LEU A 92 -2.52 -5.43 12.34
C LEU A 92 -1.82 -6.28 13.40
N SER A 93 -1.17 -5.67 14.39
CA SER A 93 -0.54 -6.36 15.53
C SER A 93 -1.55 -7.20 16.31
N ARG A 94 -2.76 -6.68 16.56
CA ARG A 94 -3.83 -7.44 17.22
C ARG A 94 -4.27 -8.65 16.39
N LEU A 95 -4.35 -8.51 15.06
CA LEU A 95 -4.71 -9.62 14.18
C LEU A 95 -3.64 -10.70 14.09
N LEU A 96 -2.36 -10.30 14.10
CA LEU A 96 -1.24 -11.23 14.19
C LEU A 96 -1.24 -11.98 15.52
N ALA A 97 -1.43 -11.25 16.64
CA ALA A 97 -1.47 -11.84 17.98
C ALA A 97 -2.66 -12.79 18.19
N SER A 98 -3.81 -12.54 17.57
CA SER A 98 -4.97 -13.43 17.64
C SER A 98 -4.88 -14.63 16.69
N GLY A 99 -3.95 -14.61 15.74
CA GLY A 99 -3.80 -15.63 14.70
C GLY A 99 -4.81 -15.51 13.54
N ALA A 100 -5.65 -14.47 13.52
CA ALA A 100 -6.56 -14.17 12.41
C ALA A 100 -5.80 -13.68 11.16
N LEU A 101 -4.67 -13.01 11.36
CA LEU A 101 -3.71 -12.72 10.29
C LEU A 101 -2.45 -13.55 10.52
N ARG A 102 -1.95 -14.17 9.46
CA ARG A 102 -0.67 -14.89 9.46
C ARG A 102 0.17 -14.43 8.29
N ILE A 103 1.48 -14.33 8.51
CA ILE A 103 2.44 -14.02 7.44
C ILE A 103 3.02 -15.34 6.95
N THR A 104 3.11 -15.50 5.63
CA THR A 104 3.72 -16.68 5.01
C THR A 104 5.20 -16.69 5.31
N GLU A 105 5.68 -17.80 5.88
CA GLU A 105 7.08 -17.99 6.20
C GLU A 105 7.93 -17.84 4.93
N HIS A 106 9.16 -17.34 5.09
CA HIS A 106 10.12 -17.16 3.99
C HIS A 106 9.61 -16.28 2.84
N THR A 107 8.80 -15.25 3.15
CA THR A 107 8.36 -14.25 2.17
C THR A 107 8.89 -12.86 2.51
N GLY A 108 9.24 -12.07 1.50
CA GLY A 108 9.77 -10.71 1.67
C GLY A 108 11.18 -10.65 2.28
N GLU A 109 11.96 -11.72 2.18
CA GLU A 109 13.30 -11.84 2.79
C GLU A 109 14.26 -10.75 2.29
N THR A 110 14.22 -10.40 1.00
CA THR A 110 15.04 -9.31 0.44
C THR A 110 14.75 -7.98 1.11
N SER A 111 13.48 -7.61 1.27
CA SER A 111 13.10 -6.36 1.96
C SER A 111 13.43 -6.39 3.45
N LEU A 112 13.21 -7.51 4.14
CA LEU A 112 13.59 -7.68 5.54
C LEU A 112 15.09 -7.48 5.72
N SER A 113 15.90 -8.16 4.90
CA SER A 113 17.36 -8.07 4.95
C SER A 113 17.84 -6.64 4.72
N SER A 114 17.29 -5.92 3.73
CA SER A 114 17.67 -4.53 3.46
C SER A 114 17.31 -3.59 4.60
N LEU A 115 16.07 -3.68 5.10
CA LEU A 115 15.61 -2.81 6.18
C LEU A 115 16.29 -3.13 7.52
N SER A 116 16.79 -4.35 7.73
CA SER A 116 17.52 -4.73 8.95
C SER A 116 18.78 -3.91 9.21
N ALA A 117 19.34 -3.27 8.19
CA ALA A 117 20.46 -2.35 8.33
C ALA A 117 20.06 -1.01 8.99
N GLY A 118 18.76 -0.71 9.09
CA GLY A 118 18.25 0.53 9.69
C GLY A 118 18.64 1.79 8.91
N GLN A 119 19.10 1.66 7.67
CA GLN A 119 19.57 2.78 6.84
C GLN A 119 18.53 3.17 5.79
N LEU A 120 18.42 4.48 5.54
CA LEU A 120 17.66 5.01 4.42
C LEU A 120 18.51 4.98 3.16
N HIS A 121 18.04 4.30 2.12
CA HIS A 121 18.71 4.23 0.82
C HIS A 121 18.04 5.14 -0.22
N TYR A 122 18.83 5.53 -1.21
CA TYR A 122 18.45 6.45 -2.29
C TYR A 122 18.64 5.79 -3.66
N PRO A 123 17.98 6.28 -4.73
CA PRO A 123 18.18 5.73 -6.08
C PRO A 123 19.63 5.70 -6.57
N ALA A 124 20.46 6.64 -6.13
CA ALA A 124 21.88 6.67 -6.47
C ALA A 124 22.72 5.59 -5.74
N ALA A 125 22.18 4.99 -4.67
CA ALA A 125 22.83 3.98 -3.85
C ALA A 125 21.77 3.03 -3.22
N PRO A 126 21.10 2.19 -4.05
CA PRO A 126 20.04 1.32 -3.57
C PRO A 126 20.58 0.20 -2.67
N ALA A 127 19.74 -0.33 -1.79
CA ALA A 127 20.15 -1.33 -0.79
C ALA A 127 20.72 -2.62 -1.41
N GLN A 128 20.08 -3.12 -2.48
CA GLN A 128 20.49 -4.35 -3.16
C GLN A 128 20.49 -4.13 -4.68
N PRO A 129 21.56 -3.57 -5.27
CA PRO A 129 21.60 -3.17 -6.68
C PRO A 129 21.45 -4.33 -7.66
N ASP A 130 21.85 -5.54 -7.27
CA ASP A 130 21.92 -6.71 -8.16
C ASP A 130 20.78 -7.72 -7.95
N THR A 131 19.87 -7.49 -6.99
CA THR A 131 18.79 -8.44 -6.74
C THR A 131 17.77 -8.46 -7.89
N GLY A 132 17.38 -9.68 -8.28
CA GLY A 132 16.33 -9.95 -9.26
C GLY A 132 14.98 -10.28 -8.63
N ASP A 133 14.87 -10.22 -7.30
CA ASP A 133 13.63 -10.52 -6.57
C ASP A 133 12.49 -9.58 -7.02
N THR A 134 11.36 -10.16 -7.39
CA THR A 134 10.20 -9.45 -7.91
C THR A 134 9.13 -9.20 -6.86
N ASP A 135 9.30 -9.69 -5.64
CA ASP A 135 8.28 -9.59 -4.59
C ASP A 135 8.00 -8.15 -4.17
N VAL A 136 8.97 -7.23 -4.37
CA VAL A 136 8.76 -5.78 -4.18
C VAL A 136 7.57 -5.26 -4.99
N LEU A 137 7.24 -5.85 -6.14
CA LEU A 137 6.11 -5.43 -6.96
C LEU A 137 4.78 -5.56 -6.19
N LEU A 138 4.69 -6.52 -5.26
CA LEU A 138 3.48 -6.76 -4.48
C LEU A 138 3.12 -5.59 -3.58
N ARG A 139 4.04 -4.70 -3.21
CA ARG A 139 3.73 -3.56 -2.32
C ARG A 139 3.40 -2.25 -3.02
N LEU A 140 3.63 -2.13 -4.33
CA LEU A 140 3.72 -0.83 -4.99
C LEU A 140 2.39 -0.18 -5.39
N ALA A 141 1.28 -0.94 -5.40
CA ALA A 141 -0.04 -0.44 -5.81
C ALA A 141 -0.43 0.93 -5.19
N PRO A 142 -0.20 1.22 -3.88
CA PRO A 142 -0.52 2.51 -3.28
C PRO A 142 0.08 3.73 -3.98
N LEU A 143 1.27 3.61 -4.58
CA LEU A 143 1.92 4.71 -5.31
C LEU A 143 1.15 5.10 -6.58
N GLY A 144 0.45 4.15 -7.20
CA GLY A 144 -0.44 4.41 -8.34
C GLY A 144 -1.73 5.13 -7.94
N LEU A 145 -2.08 5.10 -6.65
CA LEU A 145 -3.36 5.58 -6.12
C LEU A 145 -3.27 6.97 -5.48
N VAL A 146 -2.05 7.50 -5.27
CA VAL A 146 -1.86 8.87 -4.76
C VAL A 146 -2.46 9.89 -5.73
N PRO A 147 -3.47 10.68 -5.30
CA PRO A 147 -4.05 11.73 -6.13
C PRO A 147 -3.17 12.99 -6.13
N TYR A 148 -3.46 13.92 -7.03
CA TYR A 148 -2.86 15.27 -7.05
C TYR A 148 -1.34 15.35 -7.31
N ILE A 149 -0.68 14.23 -7.60
CA ILE A 149 0.72 14.20 -8.00
C ILE A 149 0.86 13.93 -9.50
N GLU A 150 1.79 14.65 -10.13
CA GLU A 150 2.14 14.44 -11.54
C GLU A 150 2.83 13.07 -11.74
N GLU A 151 2.78 12.56 -12.97
CA GLU A 151 3.38 11.28 -13.33
C GLU A 151 4.87 11.23 -13.01
N GLN A 152 5.61 12.30 -13.31
CA GLN A 152 7.05 12.38 -13.03
C GLN A 152 7.36 12.21 -11.53
N MET A 153 6.65 12.95 -10.68
CA MET A 153 6.76 12.84 -9.21
C MET A 153 6.42 11.42 -8.73
N ARG A 154 5.38 10.80 -9.30
CA ARG A 154 4.98 9.42 -8.98
C ARG A 154 6.09 8.44 -9.31
N MET A 155 6.74 8.57 -10.47
CA MET A 155 7.84 7.70 -10.87
C MET A 155 9.07 7.87 -9.96
N GLU A 156 9.35 9.10 -9.52
CA GLU A 156 10.40 9.37 -8.53
C GLU A 156 10.11 8.66 -7.20
N TRP A 157 8.85 8.67 -6.73
CA TRP A 157 8.47 7.95 -5.50
C TRP A 157 8.57 6.44 -5.66
N VAL A 158 8.29 5.90 -6.85
CA VAL A 158 8.52 4.46 -7.16
C VAL A 158 9.99 4.12 -7.03
N GLU A 159 10.87 4.92 -7.64
CA GLU A 159 12.32 4.73 -7.56
C GLU A 159 12.81 4.76 -6.12
N GLN A 160 12.41 5.80 -5.39
CA GLN A 160 12.70 5.96 -3.98
C GLN A 160 12.26 4.74 -3.16
N ASN A 161 11.00 4.30 -3.33
CA ASN A 161 10.46 3.17 -2.57
C ASN A 161 11.17 1.85 -2.86
N VAL A 162 11.45 1.57 -4.13
CA VAL A 162 12.15 0.35 -4.53
C VAL A 162 13.58 0.36 -3.98
N SER A 163 14.28 1.50 -4.13
CA SER A 163 15.69 1.68 -3.73
C SER A 163 15.98 1.41 -2.26
N MET A 164 14.99 1.57 -1.39
CA MET A 164 15.08 1.21 0.04
C MET A 164 15.40 -0.28 0.28
N THR A 165 15.12 -1.14 -0.70
CA THR A 165 15.21 -2.59 -0.51
C THR A 165 15.84 -3.34 -1.69
N HIS A 166 15.69 -2.82 -2.89
CA HIS A 166 16.12 -3.43 -4.16
C HIS A 166 16.72 -2.34 -5.06
N GLY A 167 17.47 -2.71 -6.10
CA GLY A 167 18.06 -1.71 -7.02
C GLY A 167 18.26 -2.18 -8.47
N GLY A 168 17.84 -3.40 -8.82
CA GLY A 168 18.00 -3.93 -10.17
C GLY A 168 17.29 -3.09 -11.23
N ALA A 169 17.99 -2.67 -12.28
CA ALA A 169 17.45 -1.78 -13.32
C ALA A 169 16.19 -2.34 -14.01
N HIS A 170 16.16 -3.65 -14.29
CA HIS A 170 14.98 -4.33 -14.86
C HIS A 170 13.79 -4.32 -13.88
N LEU A 171 14.07 -4.50 -12.58
CA LEU A 171 13.03 -4.46 -11.55
C LEU A 171 12.44 -3.06 -11.42
N LEU A 172 13.28 -2.02 -11.51
CA LEU A 172 12.82 -0.65 -11.51
C LEU A 172 11.92 -0.35 -12.72
N GLN A 173 12.32 -0.81 -13.92
CA GLN A 173 11.48 -0.67 -15.11
C GLN A 173 10.10 -1.32 -14.93
N ARG A 174 10.06 -2.56 -14.39
CA ARG A 174 8.80 -3.26 -14.10
C ARG A 174 7.98 -2.56 -13.03
N SER A 175 8.63 -1.98 -12.02
CA SER A 175 7.99 -1.25 -10.93
C SER A 175 7.28 0.01 -11.45
N ARG A 176 7.96 0.79 -12.30
CA ARG A 176 7.35 1.97 -12.95
C ARG A 176 6.17 1.58 -13.83
N ALA A 177 6.31 0.54 -14.65
CA ALA A 177 5.24 0.03 -15.51
C ALA A 177 4.01 -0.41 -14.70
N LEU A 178 4.21 -1.19 -13.64
CA LEU A 178 3.13 -1.62 -12.75
C LEU A 178 2.37 -0.43 -12.15
N VAL A 179 3.09 0.56 -11.62
CA VAL A 179 2.47 1.71 -10.97
C VAL A 179 1.74 2.61 -11.96
N ALA A 180 2.26 2.77 -13.17
CA ALA A 180 1.56 3.45 -14.26
C ALA A 180 0.27 2.72 -14.64
N ASP A 181 0.30 1.38 -14.75
CA ASP A 181 -0.87 0.56 -15.05
C ASP A 181 -1.94 0.67 -13.94
N VAL A 182 -1.54 0.57 -12.67
CA VAL A 182 -2.46 0.77 -11.53
C VAL A 182 -3.10 2.15 -11.60
N HIS A 183 -2.32 3.20 -11.83
CA HIS A 183 -2.84 4.56 -11.95
C HIS A 183 -3.83 4.68 -13.12
N GLN A 184 -3.49 4.15 -14.29
CA GLN A 184 -4.35 4.18 -15.48
C GLN A 184 -5.66 3.43 -15.25
N ARG A 185 -5.61 2.22 -14.68
CA ARG A 185 -6.81 1.42 -14.37
C ARG A 185 -7.71 2.12 -13.35
N ALA A 186 -7.12 2.70 -12.31
CA ALA A 186 -7.88 3.35 -11.24
C ALA A 186 -8.47 4.71 -11.65
N SER A 187 -7.83 5.42 -12.59
CA SER A 187 -8.32 6.71 -13.13
C SER A 187 -9.29 6.57 -14.31
N SER A 188 -9.38 5.39 -14.92
CA SER A 188 -10.21 5.16 -16.10
C SER A 188 -11.64 4.76 -15.73
N PRO A 189 -12.70 5.38 -16.30
CA PRO A 189 -14.07 4.88 -16.18
C PRO A 189 -14.12 3.44 -16.70
N GLN A 190 -14.59 2.50 -15.87
CA GLN A 190 -14.75 1.10 -16.26
C GLN A 190 -15.48 1.02 -17.61
N GLN A 191 -14.79 0.55 -18.65
CA GLN A 191 -15.44 0.20 -19.91
C GLN A 191 -16.28 -1.05 -19.64
N HIS A 192 -17.58 -0.88 -19.43
CA HIS A 192 -18.50 -2.00 -19.59
C HIS A 192 -18.46 -2.41 -21.07
N PRO A 193 -18.19 -3.69 -21.42
CA PRO A 193 -18.52 -4.16 -22.76
C PRO A 193 -20.01 -3.87 -23.01
N PRO A 194 -20.44 -3.53 -24.25
CA PRO A 194 -21.83 -3.17 -24.52
C PRO A 194 -22.77 -4.30 -24.07
N HIS A 195 -23.50 -4.05 -22.99
CA HIS A 195 -24.57 -4.91 -22.52
C HIS A 195 -25.70 -4.90 -23.56
N GLN A 196 -26.03 -6.07 -24.09
CA GLN A 196 -27.33 -6.29 -24.71
C GLN A 196 -28.44 -6.00 -23.67
N PRO A 197 -29.53 -5.31 -24.04
CA PRO A 197 -30.54 -4.87 -23.08
C PRO A 197 -31.37 -6.06 -22.58
N GLY A 198 -31.15 -6.46 -21.33
CA GLY A 198 -32.08 -7.24 -20.51
C GLY A 198 -32.76 -6.32 -19.48
N PRO A 199 -33.99 -6.63 -19.03
CA PRO A 199 -34.85 -5.65 -18.38
C PRO A 199 -34.43 -5.33 -16.94
N GLN A 200 -34.39 -4.03 -16.62
CA GLN A 200 -34.38 -3.44 -15.27
C GLN A 200 -35.61 -3.87 -14.45
N PRO A 201 -35.56 -3.97 -13.10
CA PRO A 201 -35.29 -2.84 -12.18
C PRO A 201 -34.45 -3.26 -10.91
N ARG A 202 -34.06 -2.45 -9.91
CA ARG A 202 -34.63 -1.26 -9.24
C ARG A 202 -33.60 -0.68 -8.22
N SER A 203 -33.66 0.64 -8.01
CA SER A 203 -33.29 1.44 -6.81
C SER A 203 -31.86 1.53 -6.24
N GLN A 204 -31.46 2.78 -6.00
CA GLN A 204 -30.29 3.31 -5.29
C GLN A 204 -30.26 2.99 -3.79
N ALA A 205 -29.02 3.05 -3.28
CA ALA A 205 -28.55 3.34 -1.91
C ALA A 205 -27.86 2.15 -1.25
N ASP A 206 -26.52 2.23 -1.17
CA ASP A 206 -25.74 1.81 -0.01
C ASP A 206 -24.27 2.23 -0.19
N ALA A 207 -23.82 3.15 0.65
CA ALA A 207 -22.40 3.30 0.94
C ALA A 207 -21.95 2.05 1.72
N PRO A 208 -20.75 1.50 1.47
CA PRO A 208 -20.36 0.24 2.10
C PRO A 208 -20.05 0.48 3.58
N THR A 209 -21.07 0.26 4.41
CA THR A 209 -20.91 -0.02 5.83
C THR A 209 -20.47 -1.49 5.92
N ALA A 210 -19.38 -1.79 6.64
CA ALA A 210 -18.77 -3.11 6.70
C ALA A 210 -19.83 -4.22 6.91
N GLN A 211 -19.93 -5.15 5.94
CA GLN A 211 -20.90 -6.24 6.00
C GLN A 211 -20.53 -7.22 7.13
N PRO A 212 -21.48 -7.62 8.00
CA PRO A 212 -21.26 -8.68 8.97
C PRO A 212 -20.94 -10.00 8.23
N GLY A 213 -19.70 -10.48 8.37
CA GLY A 213 -19.14 -11.62 7.64
C GLY A 213 -17.80 -11.35 6.94
N SER A 214 -17.35 -10.09 6.88
CA SER A 214 -16.01 -9.76 6.38
C SER A 214 -14.93 -10.04 7.43
N HIS A 215 -13.80 -10.61 6.99
CA HIS A 215 -12.65 -10.84 7.86
C HIS A 215 -12.08 -9.51 8.41
N PRO A 216 -11.67 -9.43 9.69
CA PRO A 216 -11.25 -8.18 10.33
C PRO A 216 -10.15 -7.40 9.60
N LEU A 217 -9.24 -8.10 8.89
CA LEU A 217 -8.22 -7.47 8.03
C LEU A 217 -8.85 -6.51 7.01
N PHE A 218 -9.97 -6.89 6.40
CA PHE A 218 -10.66 -6.04 5.42
C PHE A 218 -11.30 -4.82 6.09
N GLY A 219 -11.68 -4.93 7.37
CA GLY A 219 -12.06 -3.78 8.18
C GLY A 219 -10.92 -2.78 8.37
N VAL A 220 -9.72 -3.26 8.71
CA VAL A 220 -8.51 -2.42 8.83
C VAL A 220 -8.21 -1.68 7.52
N VAL A 221 -8.30 -2.39 6.39
CA VAL A 221 -8.10 -1.79 5.07
C VAL A 221 -9.22 -0.80 4.72
N GLY A 222 -10.46 -1.08 5.15
CA GLY A 222 -11.61 -0.19 4.99
C GLY A 222 -11.45 1.12 5.77
N GLU A 223 -11.02 1.05 7.03
CA GLU A 223 -10.71 2.23 7.85
C GLU A 223 -9.57 3.06 7.26
N LEU A 224 -8.54 2.40 6.73
CA LEU A 224 -7.47 3.08 6.00
C LEU A 224 -8.00 3.80 4.76
N ALA A 225 -8.88 3.16 3.98
CA ALA A 225 -9.51 3.77 2.81
C ALA A 225 -10.42 4.96 3.16
N GLN A 226 -11.16 4.89 4.26
CA GLN A 226 -11.98 6.00 4.75
C GLN A 226 -11.13 7.21 5.12
N ARG A 227 -9.99 6.98 5.81
CA ARG A 227 -9.05 8.06 6.14
C ARG A 227 -8.40 8.63 4.88
N TRP A 228 -8.05 7.79 3.91
CA TRP A 228 -7.54 8.20 2.61
C TRP A 228 -8.52 9.13 1.89
N GLU A 229 -9.79 8.75 1.82
CA GLU A 229 -10.85 9.60 1.26
C GLU A 229 -11.01 10.91 2.03
N ALA A 230 -10.98 10.86 3.37
CA ALA A 230 -11.14 12.05 4.20
C ALA A 230 -10.03 13.10 3.99
N VAL A 231 -8.75 12.69 3.87
CA VAL A 231 -7.64 13.64 3.67
C VAL A 231 -7.52 14.12 2.22
N THR A 232 -8.12 13.40 1.27
CA THR A 232 -8.08 13.73 -0.16
C THR A 232 -9.35 14.40 -0.66
N ALA A 233 -10.42 14.46 0.15
CA ALA A 233 -11.64 15.16 -0.22
C ALA A 233 -11.37 16.66 -0.47
N PRO A 234 -11.95 17.24 -1.54
CA PRO A 234 -11.82 18.68 -1.79
C PRO A 234 -12.44 19.48 -0.63
N GLN A 235 -11.72 20.49 -0.16
CA GLN A 235 -12.20 21.46 0.85
C GLN A 235 -13.08 22.54 0.23
#